data_AF-A0A813J268-F1
#
_entry.id   AF-A0A813J268-F1
#
_cell.length_a   1.000
_cell.length_b   1.000
_cell.length_c   1.000
_cell.angle_alpha   90.00
_cell.angle_beta   90.00
_cell.angle_gamma   90.00
#
_symmetry.space_group_name_H-M   'P 1'
#
loop_
_entity.id
_entity.type
_entity.pdbx_description
1 polymer ?
#
loop_
_entity_poly.entity_id
_entity_poly.type
_entity_poly.pdbx_seq_one_letter_code
_entity_poly.pdbx_strand_id
1 'polypeptide(L)'
;YVGVVVLLTSLQELCIQTPCGLFLFYAYWRGSSWRLGVEVIFNMWSIAGVWYFYVSEAILGFPNVHAPVTSDGRFDLSSALSFDTVYKFWIGFVIFPALWACVSHLRFTLSFVVVVFYF
;
A
#
# COMPACT_ATOMS: atom_id res chain seq x y z
N TYR A 1 16.49 -5.58 13.38
CA TYR A 1 16.34 -5.42 11.91
C TYR A 1 14.90 -5.16 11.48
N VAL A 2 13.90 -5.90 11.95
CA VAL A 2 12.48 -5.74 11.53
C VAL A 2 11.90 -4.34 11.79
N GLY A 3 12.17 -3.74 12.95
CA GLY A 3 11.67 -2.39 13.26
C GLY A 3 12.30 -1.26 12.41
N VAL A 4 13.55 -1.43 11.96
CA VAL A 4 14.24 -0.43 11.11
C VAL A 4 13.64 -0.43 9.71
N VAL A 5 13.28 -1.61 9.21
CA VAL A 5 12.61 -1.84 7.94
C VAL A 5 11.26 -1.11 7.90
N VAL A 6 10.40 -1.31 8.91
CA VAL A 6 9.10 -0.62 9.02
C VAL A 6 9.28 0.89 9.15
N LEU A 7 10.23 1.34 9.99
CA LEU A 7 10.53 2.77 10.17
C LEU A 7 10.96 3.43 8.86
N LEU A 8 11.82 2.78 8.08
CA LEU A 8 12.30 3.31 6.80
C LEU A 8 11.17 3.42 5.77
N THR A 9 10.27 2.43 5.69
CA THR A 9 9.10 2.51 4.81
C THR A 9 8.17 3.64 5.26
N SER A 10 7.86 3.75 6.55
CA SER A 10 7.00 4.82 7.07
C SER A 10 7.63 6.21 6.86
N LEU A 11 8.94 6.35 7.03
CA LEU A 11 9.66 7.60 6.73
C LEU A 11 9.61 7.92 5.24
N GLN A 12 9.76 6.92 4.38
CA GLN A 12 9.63 7.08 2.94
C GLN A 12 8.20 7.48 2.52
N GLU A 13 7.16 6.93 3.14
CA GLU A 13 5.77 7.33 2.89
C GLU A 13 5.53 8.79 3.32
N LEU A 14 6.06 9.17 4.48
CA LEU A 14 5.91 10.52 5.01
C LEU A 14 6.72 11.55 4.19
N CYS A 15 7.94 11.23 3.81
CA CYS A 15 8.86 12.16 3.13
C CYS A 15 8.70 12.21 1.62
N ILE A 16 8.14 11.19 0.98
CA ILE A 16 8.00 11.13 -0.49
C ILE A 16 6.53 11.10 -0.88
N GLN A 17 5.76 10.16 -0.34
CA GLN A 17 4.37 9.96 -0.79
C GLN A 17 3.44 11.11 -0.36
N THR A 18 3.61 11.64 0.86
CA THR A 18 2.82 12.79 1.35
C THR A 18 3.06 14.06 0.51
N PRO A 19 4.31 14.52 0.27
CA PRO A 19 4.53 15.68 -0.60
C PRO A 19 4.11 15.40 -2.05
N CYS A 20 4.37 14.22 -2.60
CA CYS A 20 3.87 13.86 -3.93
C CYS A 20 2.33 13.90 -4.01
N GLY A 21 1.63 13.46 -2.97
CA GLY A 21 0.17 13.54 -2.88
C GLY A 21 -0.34 14.99 -2.86
N LEU A 22 0.33 15.86 -2.11
CA LEU A 22 0.02 17.30 -2.07
C LEU A 22 0.31 17.99 -3.41
N PHE A 23 1.44 17.68 -4.04
CA PHE A 23 1.77 18.18 -5.37
C PHE A 23 0.78 17.68 -6.43
N LEU A 24 0.34 16.42 -6.33
CA LEU A 24 -0.67 15.86 -7.22
C LEU A 24 -2.01 16.58 -7.05
N PHE A 25 -2.46 16.77 -5.81
CA PHE A 25 -3.66 17.55 -5.50
C PHE A 25 -3.58 18.97 -6.09
N TYR A 26 -2.45 19.65 -5.88
CA TYR A 26 -2.21 20.98 -6.44
C TYR A 26 -2.20 21.00 -7.98
N ALA A 27 -1.56 20.02 -8.61
CA ALA A 27 -1.53 19.89 -10.06
C ALA A 27 -2.92 19.63 -10.66
N TYR A 28 -3.75 18.83 -9.97
CA TYR A 28 -5.16 18.64 -10.31
C TYR A 28 -5.96 19.94 -10.17
N TRP A 29 -5.78 20.66 -9.06
CA TRP A 29 -6.43 21.95 -8.81
C TRP A 29 -6.11 23.01 -9.88
N ARG A 30 -4.86 23.04 -10.34
CA ARG A 30 -4.38 23.98 -11.37
C ARG A 30 -4.59 23.48 -12.81
N GLY A 31 -5.11 22.27 -13.00
CA GLY A 31 -5.24 21.66 -14.33
C GLY A 31 -3.92 21.52 -15.08
N SER A 32 -2.80 21.35 -14.38
CA SER A 32 -1.47 21.38 -15.00
C SER A 32 -1.12 20.08 -15.72
N SER A 33 -0.35 20.17 -16.81
CA SER A 33 0.06 19.01 -17.63
C SER A 33 0.98 18.04 -16.89
N TRP A 34 1.80 18.53 -15.95
CA TRP A 34 2.70 17.71 -15.14
C TRP A 34 1.99 16.82 -14.11
N ARG A 35 0.65 16.94 -13.97
CA ARG A 35 -0.16 16.07 -13.10
C ARG A 35 0.05 14.59 -13.37
N LEU A 36 0.19 14.21 -14.65
CA LEU A 36 0.30 12.80 -15.04
C LEU A 36 1.64 12.20 -14.59
N GLY A 37 2.73 12.95 -14.71
CA GLY A 37 4.04 12.51 -14.24
C GLY A 37 4.07 12.31 -12.73
N VAL A 38 3.47 13.23 -11.98
CA VAL A 38 3.38 13.11 -10.51
C VAL A 38 2.45 11.96 -10.11
N GLU A 39 1.36 11.74 -10.84
CA GLU A 39 0.45 10.63 -10.60
C GLU A 39 1.13 9.27 -10.81
N VAL A 40 1.96 9.15 -11.84
CA VAL A 40 2.76 7.94 -12.08
C VAL A 40 3.71 7.68 -10.91
N ILE A 41 4.48 8.69 -10.49
CA ILE A 41 5.43 8.57 -9.37
C ILE A 41 4.70 8.20 -8.07
N PHE A 42 3.62 8.91 -7.75
CA PHE A 42 2.83 8.67 -6.54
C PHE A 42 2.26 7.26 -6.49
N ASN A 43 1.70 6.78 -7.60
CA ASN A 43 1.09 5.45 -7.65
C ASN A 43 2.13 4.33 -7.67
N MET A 44 3.28 4.49 -8.34
CA MET A 44 4.38 3.51 -8.25
C MET A 44 4.85 3.33 -6.82
N TRP A 45 5.02 4.43 -6.10
CA TRP A 45 5.46 4.41 -4.70
C TRP A 45 4.41 3.80 -3.77
N SER A 46 3.13 4.07 -4.03
CA SER A 46 2.00 3.48 -3.31
C SER A 46 1.93 1.95 -3.47
N ILE A 47 2.16 1.44 -4.69
CA ILE A 47 2.20 0.00 -4.96
C ILE A 47 3.43 -0.63 -4.28
N ALA A 48 4.60 0.02 -4.39
CA ALA A 48 5.84 -0.47 -3.80
C ALA A 48 5.75 -0.57 -2.26
N GLY A 49 5.15 0.42 -1.60
CA GLY A 49 4.92 0.41 -0.15
C GLY A 49 4.06 -0.76 0.30
N VAL A 50 2.93 -1.01 -0.39
CA VAL A 50 2.04 -2.14 -0.10
C VAL A 50 2.72 -3.48 -0.36
N TRP A 51 3.47 -3.61 -1.45
CA TRP A 51 4.25 -4.81 -1.74
C TRP A 51 5.27 -5.10 -0.65
N TYR A 52 6.00 -4.07 -0.21
CA TYR A 52 6.97 -4.22 0.85
C TYR A 52 6.34 -4.65 2.17
N PHE A 53 5.18 -4.09 2.51
CA PHE A 53 4.41 -4.48 3.68
C PHE A 53 3.92 -5.93 3.64
N TYR A 54 3.33 -6.38 2.52
CA TYR A 54 2.86 -7.78 2.39
C TYR A 54 3.99 -8.79 2.31
N VAL A 55 5.01 -8.52 1.49
CA VAL A 55 6.11 -9.47 1.26
C VAL A 55 6.93 -9.64 2.52
N SER A 56 7.20 -8.57 3.27
CA SER A 56 7.95 -8.66 4.51
C SER A 56 7.21 -9.48 5.58
N GLU A 57 5.91 -9.25 5.77
CA GLU A 57 5.10 -10.04 6.72
C GLU A 57 4.94 -11.50 6.28
N ALA A 58 4.81 -11.76 4.97
CA ALA A 58 4.76 -13.13 4.44
C ALA A 58 6.08 -13.89 4.66
N ILE A 59 7.24 -13.25 4.47
CA ILE A 59 8.55 -13.85 4.72
C ILE A 59 8.74 -14.15 6.22
N LEU A 60 8.21 -13.29 7.09
CA LEU A 60 8.35 -13.44 8.54
C LEU A 60 7.31 -14.38 9.18
N GLY A 61 6.33 -14.86 8.40
CA GLY A 61 5.27 -15.74 8.90
C GLY A 61 4.21 -15.02 9.74
N PHE A 62 3.92 -13.75 9.42
CA PHE A 62 2.90 -12.91 10.06
C PHE A 62 3.03 -12.70 11.58
N PRO A 63 4.24 -12.40 12.12
CA PRO A 63 4.44 -12.29 13.56
C PRO A 63 3.73 -11.08 14.20
N ASN A 64 3.43 -10.04 13.41
CA ASN A 64 2.92 -8.77 13.94
C ASN A 64 1.43 -8.52 13.63
N VAL A 65 0.87 -9.23 12.65
CA VAL A 65 -0.43 -8.86 12.05
C VAL A 65 -1.62 -9.62 12.61
N HIS A 66 -1.46 -10.33 13.75
CA HIS A 66 -2.51 -11.12 14.39
C HIS A 66 -3.18 -12.09 13.39
N ALA A 67 -2.38 -12.69 12.49
CA ALA A 67 -2.91 -13.62 11.51
C ALA A 67 -3.54 -14.82 12.22
N PRO A 68 -4.66 -15.37 11.71
CA PRO A 68 -5.33 -16.54 12.29
C PRO A 68 -4.59 -17.84 11.94
N VAL A 69 -3.31 -17.87 12.29
CA VAL A 69 -2.40 -19.00 12.06
C VAL A 69 -1.93 -19.46 13.43
N THR A 70 -2.19 -20.73 13.74
CA THR A 70 -1.73 -21.39 14.97
C THR A 70 -0.21 -21.49 14.95
N SER A 71 0.44 -21.66 16.11
CA SER A 71 1.89 -21.90 16.23
C SER A 71 2.42 -23.05 15.36
N ASP A 72 1.54 -23.97 14.95
CA ASP A 72 1.85 -25.11 14.07
C ASP A 72 1.68 -24.78 12.57
N GLY A 73 1.46 -23.51 12.21
CA GLY A 73 1.27 -23.05 10.83
C GLY A 73 -0.11 -23.35 10.23
N ARG A 74 -1.07 -23.84 11.05
CA ARG A 74 -2.42 -24.18 10.60
C ARG A 74 -3.37 -23.00 10.74
N PHE A 75 -4.17 -22.78 9.70
CA PHE A 75 -5.24 -21.79 9.71
C PHE A 75 -6.37 -22.21 10.65
N ASP A 76 -6.69 -21.38 11.63
CA ASP A 76 -7.78 -21.62 12.57
C ASP A 76 -8.96 -20.71 12.25
N LEU A 77 -10.05 -21.32 11.77
CA LEU A 77 -11.27 -20.62 11.38
C LEU A 77 -11.95 -19.92 12.57
N SER A 78 -11.80 -20.47 13.78
CA SER A 78 -12.48 -19.94 14.97
C SER A 78 -11.85 -18.63 15.44
N SER A 79 -10.51 -18.54 15.43
CA SER A 79 -9.79 -17.28 15.69
C SER A 79 -9.86 -16.30 14.51
N ALA A 80 -10.01 -16.78 13.27
CA ALA A 80 -10.13 -15.94 12.07
C ALA A 80 -11.35 -15.02 12.07
N LEU A 81 -12.45 -15.46 12.69
CA LEU A 81 -13.72 -14.71 12.75
C LEU A 81 -13.92 -13.97 14.08
N SER A 82 -12.95 -14.05 15.00
CA SER A 82 -13.00 -13.25 16.22
C SER A 82 -12.93 -11.76 15.88
N PHE A 83 -13.65 -10.92 16.63
CA PHE A 83 -13.77 -9.49 16.34
C PHE A 83 -12.40 -8.78 16.25
N ASP A 84 -11.45 -9.16 17.11
CA ASP A 84 -10.10 -8.60 17.12
C ASP A 84 -9.33 -8.92 15.84
N THR A 85 -9.39 -10.18 15.37
CA THR A 85 -8.77 -10.61 14.11
C THR A 85 -9.45 -9.98 12.89
N VAL A 86 -10.77 -9.87 12.89
CA VAL A 86 -11.53 -9.22 11.80
C VAL A 86 -11.11 -7.77 11.62
N TYR A 87 -11.02 -7.01 12.70
CA TYR A 87 -10.63 -5.61 12.61
C TYR A 87 -9.14 -5.42 12.28
N LYS A 88 -8.24 -6.15 12.97
CA LYS A 88 -6.79 -5.94 12.81
C LYS A 88 -6.22 -6.59 11.56
N PHE A 89 -6.54 -7.86 11.33
CA PHE A 89 -5.99 -8.63 10.22
C PHE A 89 -6.82 -8.42 8.95
N TRP A 90 -8.12 -8.72 8.96
CA TRP A 90 -8.91 -8.65 7.73
C TRP A 90 -9.12 -7.22 7.23
N ILE A 91 -9.54 -6.30 8.09
CA ILE A 91 -9.76 -4.91 7.67
C ILE A 91 -8.44 -4.14 7.56
N GLY A 92 -7.64 -4.14 8.63
CA GLY A 92 -6.41 -3.37 8.73
C GLY A 92 -5.29 -3.87 7.81
N PHE A 93 -5.06 -5.17 7.74
CA PHE A 93 -3.95 -5.75 6.98
C PHE A 93 -4.35 -6.21 5.57
N VAL A 94 -5.55 -6.77 5.37
CA VAL A 94 -5.96 -7.29 4.06
C VAL A 94 -6.72 -6.24 3.23
N ILE A 95 -7.86 -5.73 3.72
CA ILE A 95 -8.77 -4.93 2.90
C ILE A 95 -8.20 -3.55 2.57
N PHE A 96 -7.76 -2.77 3.56
CA PHE A 96 -7.31 -1.40 3.30
C PHE A 96 -6.05 -1.32 2.44
N PRO A 97 -4.98 -2.10 2.69
CA PRO A 97 -3.79 -2.04 1.85
C PRO A 97 -4.06 -2.60 0.45
N ALA A 98 -4.88 -3.64 0.30
CA ALA A 98 -5.28 -4.16 -1.01
C ALA A 98 -6.11 -3.14 -1.80
N LEU A 99 -7.05 -2.44 -1.14
CA LEU A 99 -7.82 -1.35 -1.77
C LEU A 99 -6.89 -0.23 -2.24
N TRP A 100 -5.92 0.16 -1.40
CA TRP A 100 -4.92 1.17 -1.73
C TRP A 100 -4.11 0.78 -2.97
N ALA A 101 -3.56 -0.43 -3.00
CA ALA A 101 -2.82 -0.94 -4.14
C ALA A 101 -3.68 -1.06 -5.40
N CYS A 102 -4.94 -1.50 -5.29
CA CYS A 102 -5.85 -1.65 -6.43
C CYS A 102 -6.16 -0.29 -7.07
N VAL A 103 -6.50 0.72 -6.26
CA VAL A 103 -6.77 2.08 -6.74
C VAL A 103 -5.50 2.66 -7.39
N SER A 104 -4.34 2.47 -6.77
CA SER A 104 -3.07 2.94 -7.33
C SER A 104 -2.70 2.24 -8.64
N HIS A 105 -2.91 0.93 -8.76
CA HIS A 105 -2.68 0.19 -10.01
C HIS A 105 -3.58 0.65 -11.14
N LEU A 106 -4.87 0.85 -10.86
CA LEU A 106 -5.83 1.32 -11.86
C LEU A 106 -5.43 2.71 -12.38
N ARG A 107 -5.15 3.65 -11.47
CA ARG A 107 -4.73 5.01 -11.83
C ARG A 107 -3.37 5.05 -12.52
N PHE A 108 -2.41 4.25 -12.05
CA PHE A 108 -1.12 4.11 -12.72
C PHE A 108 -1.30 3.66 -14.17
N THR A 109 -2.08 2.60 -14.40
CA THR A 109 -2.29 2.05 -15.74
C THR A 109 -2.92 3.08 -16.67
N LEU A 110 -3.95 3.79 -16.19
CA LEU A 110 -4.61 4.84 -16.96
C LEU A 110 -3.66 6.00 -17.28
N SER A 111 -2.97 6.55 -16.27
CA SER A 111 -2.07 7.69 -16.47
C SER A 111 -0.84 7.31 -17.30
N PHE A 112 -0.32 6.10 -17.15
CA PHE A 112 0.79 5.58 -17.94
C PHE A 112 0.41 5.41 -19.42
N VAL A 113 -0.76 4.83 -19.71
CA VAL A 113 -1.26 4.73 -21.10
C VAL A 113 -1.42 6.12 -21.73
N VAL A 114 -1.96 7.09 -20.99
CA VAL A 114 -2.10 8.46 -21.49
C VAL A 114 -0.74 9.10 -21.77
N VAL A 115 0.24 8.94 -20.87
CA VAL A 115 1.58 9.50 -21.04
C VAL A 115 2.34 8.83 -22.19
N VAL A 116 2.20 7.52 -22.39
CA VAL A 116 2.99 6.78 -23.39
C VAL A 116 2.39 6.87 -24.80
N PHE A 117 1.06 6.94 -24.92
CA PHE A 117 0.40 6.87 -26.23
C PHE A 117 -0.13 8.23 -26.74
N TYR A 118 -0.27 9.24 -25.88
CA TYR A 118 -0.88 10.53 -26.25
C TYR A 118 0.04 11.74 -26.05
N PHE A 119 1.27 11.54 -25.61
CA PHE A 119 2.36 12.52 -25.58
C PHE A 119 3.56 11.96 -26.33
#